data_AF-A0A925D4W2-F1
#
_entry.id   AF-A0A925D4W2-F1
#
_cell.length_a   1.000
_cell.length_b   1.000
_cell.length_c   1.000
_cell.angle_alpha   90.00
_cell.angle_beta   90.00
_cell.angle_gamma   90.00
#
_symmetry.space_group_name_H-M   'P 1'
#
loop_
_entity.id
_entity.type
_entity.pdbx_description
1 polymer ?
#
loop_
_entity_poly.entity_id
_entity_poly.type
_entity_poly.pdbx_seq_one_letter_code
_entity_poly.pdbx_strand_id
1 'polypeptide(L)'
;MKLRHLFFASLVLSPLTVCGEESVNAPRPVPLTRPEMKRLLEDMKQRKPRIPLPELTAEEKEKLAEEGGRVGGGYEGRLRSVYGAGFSGFGGGGRGGVGTKAGEKTGDNKGEPGKTGARGGFGGPQEPGMTLSRAFKTELFWIVSRVNNCQYCLGHQESGLLRSGLKEEQIAALDSDWSRFTPAEQAAFAYARKFTHEPHKLSDGDIDALRKHYTDMQILEMSLSMAFNNAINRWKEGVGVPQNAGGGGRPPEGAPVEGAPRPVQTYLTPTPEEFTSVLSKIAPYQLDEKTGKPTTLSVYNRPKLESREDVEKALAIAKTR
;
A
#
# COMPACT_ATOMS: atom_id res chain seq x y z
N MET A 1 -36.43 63.23 13.39
CA MET A 1 -36.95 62.04 12.69
C MET A 1 -36.25 61.91 11.33
N LYS A 2 -35.34 60.94 11.18
CA LYS A 2 -34.95 60.32 9.91
C LYS A 2 -34.16 59.05 10.24
N LEU A 3 -34.88 57.94 10.17
CA LEU A 3 -34.43 56.57 10.43
C LEU A 3 -33.62 56.11 9.21
N ARG A 4 -32.32 55.81 9.37
CA ARG A 4 -31.52 55.15 8.32
C ARG A 4 -31.66 53.65 8.48
N HIS A 5 -32.36 53.02 7.54
CA HIS A 5 -32.41 51.56 7.41
C HIS A 5 -31.03 51.04 6.98
N LEU A 6 -30.40 50.21 7.82
CA LEU A 6 -29.28 49.36 7.41
C LEU A 6 -29.86 48.08 6.80
N PHE A 7 -29.65 47.91 5.49
CA PHE A 7 -29.82 46.63 4.81
C PHE A 7 -28.71 45.68 5.26
N PHE A 8 -29.07 44.60 5.95
CA PHE A 8 -28.19 43.45 6.14
C PHE A 8 -28.21 42.61 4.86
N ALA A 9 -27.16 42.69 4.05
CA ALA A 9 -26.93 41.73 2.99
C ALA A 9 -26.44 40.41 3.62
N SER A 10 -27.32 39.40 3.63
CA SER A 10 -26.96 38.04 4.02
C SER A 10 -26.10 37.43 2.91
N LEU A 11 -24.81 37.28 3.16
CA LEU A 11 -23.89 36.54 2.28
C LEU A 11 -24.13 35.04 2.52
N VAL A 12 -24.91 34.41 1.65
CA VAL A 12 -24.99 32.95 1.56
C VAL A 12 -23.69 32.47 0.91
N LEU A 13 -22.78 31.91 1.71
CA LEU A 13 -21.61 31.20 1.19
C LEU A 13 -22.06 29.83 0.67
N SER A 14 -22.14 29.69 -0.64
CA SER A 14 -22.16 28.38 -1.31
C SER A 14 -20.80 27.67 -1.13
N PRO A 15 -20.75 26.34 -0.96
CA PRO A 15 -19.49 25.63 -0.87
C PRO A 15 -18.84 25.55 -2.25
N LEU A 16 -17.78 26.34 -2.44
CA LEU A 16 -16.85 26.21 -3.54
C LEU A 16 -16.08 24.89 -3.43
N THR A 17 -16.07 24.18 -4.54
CA THR A 17 -15.14 23.14 -4.97
C THR A 17 -13.73 23.32 -4.38
N VAL A 18 -13.35 22.50 -3.39
CA VAL A 18 -11.96 22.40 -2.95
C VAL A 18 -11.24 21.42 -3.89
N CYS A 19 -10.81 21.96 -5.03
CA CYS A 19 -9.75 21.36 -5.83
C CYS A 19 -8.41 21.90 -5.30
N GLY A 20 -7.65 21.01 -4.66
CA GLY A 20 -6.19 21.03 -4.54
C GLY A 20 -5.51 22.30 -4.01
N GLU A 21 -5.24 22.34 -2.69
CA GLU A 21 -4.02 22.99 -2.17
C GLU A 21 -3.70 22.69 -0.69
N GLU A 22 -4.66 22.27 0.15
CA GLU A 22 -4.40 21.96 1.58
C GLU A 22 -3.51 20.72 1.85
N SER A 23 -3.16 19.97 0.81
CA SER A 23 -2.57 18.61 0.93
C SER A 23 -1.09 18.53 1.35
N VAL A 24 -0.41 19.65 1.61
CA VAL A 24 1.04 19.63 1.91
C VAL A 24 1.34 19.35 3.39
N ASN A 25 0.46 19.76 4.31
CA ASN A 25 0.71 19.69 5.75
C ASN A 25 -0.24 18.77 6.55
N ALA A 26 -1.23 18.16 5.89
CA ALA A 26 -2.18 17.25 6.54
C ALA A 26 -1.95 15.79 6.08
N PRO A 27 -2.16 14.79 6.97
CA PRO A 27 -2.23 13.39 6.56
C PRO A 27 -3.31 13.17 5.50
N ARG A 28 -3.09 12.23 4.57
CA ARG A 28 -4.13 11.87 3.59
C ARG A 28 -5.32 11.22 4.32
N PRO A 29 -6.56 11.53 3.92
CA PRO A 29 -7.75 10.95 4.53
C PRO A 29 -7.80 9.43 4.32
N VAL A 30 -8.40 8.73 5.27
CA VAL A 30 -8.83 7.34 5.10
C VAL A 30 -10.14 7.38 4.30
N PRO A 31 -10.19 6.83 3.07
CA PRO A 31 -11.46 6.70 2.37
C PRO A 31 -12.37 5.78 3.16
N LEU A 32 -13.64 6.10 3.31
CA LEU A 32 -14.59 5.28 4.06
C LEU A 32 -15.49 4.45 3.15
N THR A 33 -15.78 4.96 1.95
CA THR A 33 -16.60 4.28 0.95
C THR A 33 -15.78 3.85 -0.27
N ARG A 34 -16.32 2.91 -1.05
CA ARG A 34 -15.67 2.44 -2.28
C ARG A 34 -15.49 3.55 -3.33
N PRO A 35 -16.47 4.44 -3.60
CA PRO A 35 -16.27 5.56 -4.52
C PRO A 35 -15.19 6.55 -4.06
N GLU A 36 -15.15 6.87 -2.76
CA GLU A 36 -14.09 7.71 -2.19
C GLU A 36 -12.71 7.09 -2.39
N MET A 37 -12.59 5.78 -2.12
CA MET A 37 -11.35 5.05 -2.32
C MET A 37 -10.89 5.17 -3.76
N LYS A 38 -11.74 4.85 -4.74
CA LYS A 38 -11.42 4.92 -6.16
C LYS A 38 -10.95 6.30 -6.61
N ARG A 39 -11.60 7.36 -6.13
CA ARG A 39 -11.16 8.74 -6.38
C ARG A 39 -9.75 8.98 -5.85
N LEU A 40 -9.49 8.61 -4.60
CA LEU A 40 -8.17 8.78 -4.01
C LEU A 40 -7.08 7.94 -4.70
N LEU A 41 -7.41 6.75 -5.21
CA LEU A 41 -6.50 5.93 -6.01
C LEU A 41 -6.18 6.58 -7.37
N GLU A 42 -7.15 7.25 -7.98
CA GLU A 42 -6.94 8.00 -9.22
C GLU A 42 -6.05 9.23 -8.96
N ASP A 43 -6.32 9.98 -7.89
CA ASP A 43 -5.53 11.15 -7.48
C ASP A 43 -4.06 10.79 -7.17
N MET A 44 -3.79 9.53 -6.77
CA MET A 44 -2.43 9.06 -6.51
C MET A 44 -1.52 9.13 -7.75
N LYS A 45 -2.07 9.17 -8.97
CA LYS A 45 -1.31 9.37 -10.21
C LYS A 45 -0.69 10.76 -10.32
N GLN A 46 -1.33 11.74 -9.67
CA GLN A 46 -0.91 13.15 -9.68
C GLN A 46 -0.20 13.56 -8.39
N ARG A 47 0.07 12.60 -7.48
CA ARG A 47 0.73 12.87 -6.22
C ARG A 47 2.12 13.47 -6.47
N LYS A 48 2.38 14.65 -5.91
CA LYS A 48 3.74 15.19 -5.84
C LYS A 48 4.61 14.27 -4.97
N PRO A 49 5.74 13.74 -5.49
CA PRO A 49 6.62 12.90 -4.70
C PRO A 49 7.23 13.67 -3.52
N ARG A 50 7.43 13.01 -2.37
CA ARG A 50 8.10 13.65 -1.22
C ARG A 50 9.62 13.69 -1.38
N ILE A 51 10.19 12.75 -2.13
CA ILE A 51 11.61 12.74 -2.50
C ILE A 51 11.71 13.19 -3.96
N PRO A 52 12.08 14.44 -4.25
CA PRO A 52 12.29 14.90 -5.62
C PRO A 52 13.49 14.17 -6.22
N LEU A 53 13.37 13.75 -7.48
CA LEU A 53 14.46 13.12 -8.22
C LEU A 53 15.24 14.18 -9.01
N PRO A 54 16.54 13.98 -9.26
CA PRO A 54 17.30 14.81 -10.19
C PRO A 54 16.61 14.93 -11.55
N GLU A 55 16.82 16.05 -12.23
CA GLU A 55 16.35 16.20 -13.60
C GLU A 55 17.02 15.18 -14.51
N LEU A 56 16.29 14.76 -15.55
CA LEU A 56 16.83 13.85 -16.55
C LEU A 56 17.88 14.57 -17.39
N THR A 57 19.01 13.91 -17.65
CA THR A 57 19.99 14.40 -18.63
C THR A 57 19.40 14.37 -20.04
N ALA A 58 20.01 15.08 -21.00
CA ALA A 58 19.55 15.05 -22.39
C ALA A 58 19.53 13.62 -22.97
N GLU A 59 20.57 12.84 -22.69
CA GLU A 59 20.70 11.44 -23.10
C GLU A 59 19.63 10.55 -22.44
N GLU A 60 19.31 10.77 -21.16
CA GLU A 60 18.22 10.04 -20.49
C GLU A 60 16.84 10.41 -21.01
N LYS A 61 16.63 11.68 -21.38
CA LYS A 61 15.39 12.16 -22.02
C LYS A 61 15.22 11.54 -23.41
N GLU A 62 16.30 11.45 -24.17
CA GLU A 62 16.33 10.82 -25.50
C GLU A 62 16.01 9.32 -25.40
N LYS A 63 16.68 8.58 -24.50
CA LYS A 63 16.36 7.16 -24.27
C LYS A 63 14.94 6.95 -23.73
N LEU A 64 14.45 7.83 -22.87
CA LEU A 64 13.06 7.81 -22.42
C LEU A 64 12.08 8.04 -23.58
N ALA A 65 12.40 8.93 -24.52
CA ALA A 65 11.57 9.18 -25.69
C ALA A 65 11.59 7.99 -26.67
N GLU A 66 12.77 7.43 -26.95
CA GLU A 66 12.97 6.27 -27.84
C GLU A 66 12.28 5.01 -27.32
N GLU A 67 12.36 4.75 -26.01
CA GLU A 67 11.71 3.59 -25.42
C GLU A 67 10.24 3.83 -25.06
N GLY A 68 9.62 4.93 -25.49
CA GLY A 68 8.21 5.24 -25.22
C GLY A 68 7.88 5.39 -23.73
N GLY A 69 8.83 5.94 -22.96
CA GLY A 69 8.75 6.16 -21.52
C GLY A 69 9.25 4.99 -20.66
N ARG A 70 10.06 4.07 -21.22
CA ARG A 70 10.46 2.82 -20.53
C ARG A 70 11.84 2.84 -19.84
N VAL A 71 12.76 3.76 -20.15
CA VAL A 71 14.00 3.91 -19.33
C VAL A 71 13.65 4.48 -17.96
N GLY A 72 13.49 3.59 -16.98
CA GLY A 72 13.16 3.99 -15.61
C GLY A 72 11.67 4.15 -15.31
N GLY A 73 10.78 3.47 -16.06
CA GLY A 73 9.46 2.98 -15.60
C GLY A 73 8.66 3.75 -14.54
N GLY A 74 8.44 5.06 -14.75
CA GLY A 74 7.75 5.93 -13.80
C GLY A 74 8.62 6.32 -12.58
N TYR A 75 8.06 7.07 -11.64
CA TYR A 75 8.84 7.60 -10.51
C TYR A 75 9.66 6.53 -9.76
N GLU A 76 9.09 5.34 -9.54
CA GLU A 76 9.80 4.25 -8.85
C GLU A 76 11.00 3.72 -9.63
N GLY A 77 10.87 3.53 -10.95
CA GLY A 77 11.96 3.02 -11.77
C GLY A 77 13.15 3.98 -11.72
N ARG A 78 12.88 5.28 -11.83
CA ARG A 78 13.90 6.33 -11.67
C ARG A 78 14.49 6.40 -10.26
N LEU A 79 13.65 6.32 -9.22
CA LEU A 79 14.11 6.29 -7.83
C LEU A 79 15.08 5.13 -7.57
N ARG A 80 14.81 3.95 -8.15
CA ARG A 80 15.72 2.80 -8.11
C ARG A 80 16.93 2.98 -9.00
N SER A 81 16.85 3.67 -10.13
CA SER A 81 18.04 3.95 -10.96
C SER A 81 19.01 4.89 -10.24
N VAL A 82 18.49 5.94 -9.61
CA VAL A 82 19.31 6.97 -8.96
C VAL A 82 19.88 6.48 -7.62
N TYR A 83 19.06 5.81 -6.80
CA TYR A 83 19.45 5.41 -5.44
C TYR A 83 19.64 3.90 -5.27
N GLY A 84 19.49 3.11 -6.32
CA GLY A 84 19.38 1.64 -6.28
C GLY A 84 20.55 0.90 -5.67
N ALA A 85 21.77 1.45 -5.77
CA ALA A 85 22.95 0.88 -5.12
C ALA A 85 22.74 0.71 -3.60
N GLY A 86 22.01 1.65 -2.96
CA GLY A 86 21.62 1.59 -1.55
C GLY A 86 20.40 0.72 -1.25
N PHE A 87 19.63 0.31 -2.26
CA PHE A 87 18.44 -0.56 -2.11
C PHE A 87 18.74 -2.05 -2.25
N SER A 88 20.00 -2.44 -2.52
CA SER A 88 20.41 -3.83 -2.77
C SER A 88 20.08 -4.81 -1.63
N GLY A 89 19.77 -4.33 -0.42
CA GLY A 89 19.25 -5.13 0.70
C GLY A 89 17.76 -4.90 1.06
N PHE A 90 17.09 -3.89 0.49
CA PHE A 90 15.75 -3.45 0.90
C PHE A 90 14.62 -3.82 -0.07
N GLY A 91 14.94 -4.52 -1.15
CA GLY A 91 13.97 -5.24 -1.97
C GLY A 91 14.08 -6.72 -1.67
N GLY A 92 12.96 -7.39 -1.36
CA GLY A 92 12.90 -8.86 -1.31
C GLY A 92 13.59 -9.42 -2.54
N GLY A 93 14.80 -9.92 -2.33
CA GLY A 93 15.84 -10.07 -3.34
C GLY A 93 17.16 -10.51 -2.72
N GLY A 94 17.34 -10.25 -1.41
CA GLY A 94 18.31 -10.96 -0.58
C GLY A 94 17.73 -12.27 -0.05
N ARG A 95 18.44 -13.39 -0.26
CA ARG A 95 18.23 -14.71 0.35
C ARG A 95 17.83 -14.59 1.82
N GLY A 96 16.53 -14.66 2.09
CA GLY A 96 15.95 -14.76 3.43
C GLY A 96 15.42 -16.17 3.69
N GLY A 97 16.21 -17.19 3.40
CA GLY A 97 15.93 -18.57 3.79
C GLY A 97 16.48 -18.81 5.20
N VAL A 98 15.58 -19.09 6.14
CA VAL A 98 15.92 -19.59 7.47
C VAL A 98 16.66 -20.93 7.31
N GLY A 99 17.94 -20.93 7.66
CA GLY A 99 18.72 -22.08 8.14
C GLY A 99 18.93 -23.28 7.19
N THR A 100 20.11 -23.35 6.57
CA THR A 100 20.96 -24.56 6.60
C THR A 100 22.43 -24.19 6.35
N LYS A 101 23.24 -24.43 7.39
CA LYS A 101 24.69 -24.65 7.52
C LYS A 101 25.69 -23.98 6.56
N ALA A 102 26.65 -23.31 7.20
CA ALA A 102 27.97 -23.00 6.67
C ALA A 102 28.67 -24.26 6.11
N GLY A 103 29.28 -24.11 4.94
CA GLY A 103 30.10 -25.12 4.28
C GLY A 103 30.89 -24.49 3.12
N GLU A 104 32.12 -24.13 3.43
CA GLU A 104 33.34 -24.24 2.60
C GLU A 104 33.33 -23.79 1.12
N LYS A 105 34.17 -22.79 0.84
CA LYS A 105 34.58 -22.38 -0.52
C LYS A 105 35.43 -23.47 -1.16
N THR A 106 35.04 -24.00 -2.31
CA THR A 106 35.96 -24.45 -3.36
C THR A 106 35.26 -24.49 -4.73
N GLY A 107 35.99 -24.10 -5.79
CA GLY A 107 35.75 -24.60 -7.14
C GLY A 107 34.96 -23.72 -8.11
N ASP A 108 35.69 -22.90 -8.87
CA ASP A 108 35.52 -22.62 -10.30
C ASP A 108 34.14 -22.86 -10.95
N ASN A 109 33.48 -21.77 -11.34
CA ASN A 109 32.68 -21.82 -12.56
C ASN A 109 32.73 -20.49 -13.32
N LYS A 110 33.26 -20.58 -14.54
CA LYS A 110 33.35 -19.51 -15.53
C LYS A 110 31.95 -18.95 -15.81
N GLY A 111 31.84 -17.63 -15.81
CA GLY A 111 30.57 -16.92 -16.01
C GLY A 111 29.97 -17.18 -17.39
N GLU A 112 28.73 -17.65 -17.40
CA GLU A 112 27.82 -17.47 -18.54
C GLU A 112 27.20 -16.06 -18.47
N PRO A 113 27.35 -15.22 -19.51
CA PRO A 113 26.66 -13.93 -19.58
C PRO A 113 25.21 -14.18 -20.00
N GLY A 114 24.27 -14.13 -19.06
CA GLY A 114 22.85 -14.26 -19.41
C GLY A 114 21.87 -14.48 -18.25
N LYS A 115 22.32 -14.88 -17.06
CA LYS A 115 21.42 -15.05 -15.91
C LYS A 115 21.34 -13.74 -15.12
N THR A 116 20.42 -12.87 -15.51
CA THR A 116 19.95 -11.81 -14.61
C THR A 116 19.43 -12.49 -13.34
N GLY A 117 20.07 -12.18 -12.21
CA GLY A 117 19.82 -12.84 -10.93
C GLY A 117 18.33 -12.88 -10.59
N ALA A 118 17.84 -14.08 -10.27
CA ALA A 118 16.48 -14.28 -9.79
C ALA A 118 16.20 -13.32 -8.62
N ARG A 119 15.24 -12.41 -8.81
CA ARG A 119 14.72 -11.51 -7.78
C ARG A 119 13.97 -12.34 -6.75
N GLY A 120 14.66 -12.81 -5.71
CA GLY A 120 14.12 -13.56 -4.57
C GLY A 120 13.27 -12.72 -3.62
N GLY A 121 12.20 -12.11 -4.13
CA GLY A 121 11.13 -11.52 -3.32
C GLY A 121 9.83 -12.27 -3.54
N PHE A 122 8.82 -12.02 -2.72
CA PHE A 122 7.46 -12.56 -2.83
C PHE A 122 6.73 -12.25 -4.16
N GLY A 123 7.42 -11.71 -5.17
CA GLY A 123 6.96 -11.52 -6.54
C GLY A 123 7.82 -12.23 -7.61
N GLY A 124 8.74 -13.12 -7.21
CA GLY A 124 9.44 -14.05 -8.11
C GLY A 124 8.59 -15.30 -8.44
N PRO A 125 9.11 -16.25 -9.23
CA PRO A 125 8.46 -17.53 -9.50
C PRO A 125 8.08 -18.24 -8.19
N GLN A 126 6.99 -19.01 -8.19
CA GLN A 126 6.54 -19.74 -7.01
C GLN A 126 7.64 -20.73 -6.55
N GLU A 127 8.23 -20.46 -5.39
CA GLU A 127 9.26 -21.33 -4.80
C GLU A 127 8.68 -22.70 -4.44
N PRO A 128 9.44 -23.81 -4.63
CA PRO A 128 9.02 -25.14 -4.19
C PRO A 128 8.70 -25.14 -2.68
N GLY A 129 7.45 -25.40 -2.31
CA GLY A 129 6.97 -25.43 -0.92
C GLY A 129 6.09 -24.24 -0.51
N MET A 130 6.10 -23.15 -1.29
CA MET A 130 5.09 -22.09 -1.17
C MET A 130 3.87 -22.53 -1.97
N THR A 131 2.69 -22.58 -1.36
CA THR A 131 1.48 -23.15 -2.01
C THR A 131 0.30 -22.19 -2.07
N LEU A 132 0.35 -21.07 -1.35
CA LEU A 132 -0.68 -20.05 -1.44
C LEU A 132 -0.61 -19.34 -2.80
N SER A 133 -1.75 -19.23 -3.47
CA SER A 133 -1.85 -18.62 -4.79
C SER A 133 -1.48 -17.14 -4.74
N ARG A 134 -0.96 -16.62 -5.85
CA ARG A 134 -0.61 -15.20 -5.94
C ARG A 134 -1.83 -14.28 -5.84
N ALA A 135 -2.98 -14.72 -6.37
CA ALA A 135 -4.24 -13.98 -6.24
C ALA A 135 -4.63 -13.84 -4.76
N PHE A 136 -4.62 -14.95 -4.00
CA PHE A 136 -4.95 -14.94 -2.58
C PHE A 136 -3.99 -14.07 -1.76
N LYS A 137 -2.67 -14.16 -2.01
CA LYS A 137 -1.69 -13.25 -1.37
C LYS A 137 -1.95 -11.78 -1.71
N THR A 138 -2.48 -11.50 -2.90
CA THR A 138 -2.85 -10.13 -3.32
C THR A 138 -4.09 -9.63 -2.56
N GLU A 139 -5.06 -10.50 -2.24
CA GLU A 139 -6.20 -10.16 -1.38
C GLU A 139 -5.74 -9.85 0.05
N LEU A 140 -4.81 -10.65 0.59
CA LEU A 140 -4.20 -10.34 1.89
C LEU A 140 -3.43 -9.03 1.85
N PHE A 141 -2.71 -8.75 0.76
CA PHE A 141 -2.02 -7.47 0.59
C PHE A 141 -2.99 -6.30 0.47
N TRP A 142 -4.16 -6.49 -0.16
CA TRP A 142 -5.23 -5.51 -0.17
C TRP A 142 -5.69 -5.16 1.25
N ILE A 143 -5.99 -6.17 2.08
CA ILE A 143 -6.40 -5.98 3.47
C ILE A 143 -5.32 -5.26 4.28
N VAL A 144 -4.05 -5.71 4.19
CA VAL A 144 -2.92 -5.08 4.86
C VAL A 144 -2.79 -3.60 4.45
N SER A 145 -2.89 -3.31 3.16
CA SER A 145 -2.80 -1.95 2.61
C SER A 145 -3.99 -1.08 3.03
N ARG A 146 -5.16 -1.71 3.20
CA ARG A 146 -6.37 -1.03 3.64
C ARG A 146 -6.29 -0.62 5.11
N VAL A 147 -5.80 -1.51 5.97
CA VAL A 147 -5.54 -1.22 7.39
C VAL A 147 -4.50 -0.11 7.55
N ASN A 148 -3.44 -0.13 6.74
CA ASN A 148 -2.37 0.87 6.77
C ASN A 148 -2.68 2.17 6.03
N ASN A 149 -3.84 2.29 5.36
CA ASN A 149 -4.18 3.37 4.44
C ASN A 149 -3.06 3.66 3.38
N CYS A 150 -2.39 2.63 2.86
CA CYS A 150 -1.43 2.80 1.75
C CYS A 150 -2.18 2.89 0.42
N GLN A 151 -2.52 4.10 -0.02
CA GLN A 151 -3.31 4.32 -1.24
C GLN A 151 -2.54 3.92 -2.51
N TYR A 152 -1.22 4.11 -2.55
CA TYR A 152 -0.39 3.58 -3.63
C TYR A 152 -0.53 2.05 -3.75
N CYS A 153 -0.43 1.36 -2.61
CA CYS A 153 -0.41 -0.09 -2.57
C CYS A 153 -1.79 -0.67 -2.90
N LEU A 154 -2.87 -0.01 -2.46
CA LEU A 154 -4.24 -0.33 -2.83
C LEU A 154 -4.42 -0.25 -4.35
N GLY A 155 -4.06 0.86 -5.01
CA GLY A 155 -4.17 0.96 -6.48
C GLY A 155 -3.39 -0.15 -7.21
N HIS A 156 -2.21 -0.52 -6.69
CA HIS A 156 -1.44 -1.63 -7.21
C HIS A 156 -2.11 -3.00 -7.04
N GLN A 157 -2.71 -3.24 -5.87
CA GLN A 157 -3.42 -4.48 -5.57
C GLN A 157 -4.73 -4.56 -6.35
N GLU A 158 -5.51 -3.47 -6.48
CA GLU A 158 -6.72 -3.42 -7.32
C GLU A 158 -6.44 -3.87 -8.74
N SER A 159 -5.40 -3.30 -9.34
CA SER A 159 -4.95 -3.68 -10.67
C SER A 159 -4.51 -5.15 -10.75
N GLY A 160 -3.87 -5.67 -9.69
CA GLY A 160 -3.45 -7.07 -9.58
C GLY A 160 -4.61 -8.04 -9.44
N LEU A 161 -5.62 -7.69 -8.65
CA LEU A 161 -6.82 -8.49 -8.42
C LEU A 161 -7.67 -8.56 -9.69
N LEU A 162 -7.88 -7.43 -10.37
CA LEU A 162 -8.57 -7.38 -11.66
C LEU A 162 -7.86 -8.26 -12.71
N ARG A 163 -6.52 -8.18 -12.80
CA ARG A 163 -5.74 -9.07 -13.69
C ARG A 163 -5.81 -10.55 -13.29
N SER A 164 -6.06 -10.84 -12.02
CA SER A 164 -6.25 -12.20 -11.53
C SER A 164 -7.69 -12.71 -11.72
N GLY A 165 -8.56 -11.90 -12.33
CA GLY A 165 -9.94 -12.27 -12.67
C GLY A 165 -10.97 -11.96 -11.60
N LEU A 166 -10.60 -11.27 -10.50
CA LEU A 166 -11.59 -10.82 -9.53
C LEU A 166 -12.47 -9.74 -10.14
N LYS A 167 -13.76 -9.81 -9.83
CA LYS A 167 -14.74 -8.82 -10.24
C LYS A 167 -14.80 -7.66 -9.23
N GLU A 168 -15.37 -6.54 -9.67
CA GLU A 168 -15.47 -5.33 -8.86
C GLU A 168 -16.19 -5.57 -7.53
N GLU A 169 -17.28 -6.34 -7.55
CA GLU A 169 -18.05 -6.69 -6.35
C GLU A 169 -17.24 -7.53 -5.36
N GLN A 170 -16.31 -8.36 -5.83
CA GLN A 170 -15.43 -9.15 -4.96
C GLN A 170 -14.37 -8.25 -4.32
N ILE A 171 -13.78 -7.32 -5.09
CA ILE A 171 -12.81 -6.34 -4.57
C ILE A 171 -13.48 -5.40 -3.54
N ALA A 172 -14.71 -4.96 -3.80
CA ALA A 172 -15.48 -4.16 -2.85
C ALA A 172 -15.84 -4.95 -1.57
N ALA A 173 -16.16 -6.24 -1.71
CA ALA A 173 -16.44 -7.12 -0.58
C ALA A 173 -15.22 -7.32 0.33
N LEU A 174 -13.99 -7.31 -0.18
CA LEU A 174 -12.77 -7.36 0.65
C LEU A 174 -12.72 -6.22 1.69
N ASP A 175 -13.37 -5.08 1.44
CA ASP A 175 -13.39 -3.93 2.35
C ASP A 175 -14.57 -3.93 3.35
N SER A 176 -15.57 -4.82 3.18
CA SER A 176 -16.83 -4.67 3.93
C SER A 176 -17.70 -5.91 4.14
N ASP A 177 -17.57 -6.96 3.33
CA ASP A 177 -18.45 -8.14 3.43
C ASP A 177 -17.69 -9.44 3.13
N TRP A 178 -17.03 -9.96 4.17
CA TRP A 178 -16.30 -11.22 4.07
C TRP A 178 -17.20 -12.46 4.04
N SER A 179 -18.51 -12.34 4.28
CA SER A 179 -19.43 -13.49 4.22
C SER A 179 -19.54 -14.10 2.82
N ARG A 180 -19.12 -13.34 1.80
CA ARG A 180 -19.06 -13.76 0.38
C ARG A 180 -17.87 -14.63 0.04
N PHE A 181 -16.92 -14.82 0.96
CA PHE A 181 -15.71 -15.61 0.79
C PHE A 181 -15.81 -16.93 1.57
N THR A 182 -14.96 -17.88 1.24
CA THR A 182 -14.91 -19.18 1.93
C THR A 182 -14.55 -19.02 3.42
N PRO A 183 -14.94 -19.97 4.29
CA PRO A 183 -14.52 -19.93 5.70
C PRO A 183 -13.00 -19.84 5.89
N ALA A 184 -12.23 -20.48 5.00
CA ALA A 184 -10.77 -20.41 4.99
C ALA A 184 -10.26 -19.00 4.71
N GLU A 185 -10.80 -18.31 3.69
CA GLU A 185 -10.46 -16.93 3.37
C GLU A 185 -10.87 -15.98 4.50
N GLN A 186 -12.07 -16.14 5.06
CA GLN A 186 -12.54 -15.34 6.19
C GLN A 186 -11.59 -15.42 7.40
N ALA A 187 -11.11 -16.62 7.74
CA ALA A 187 -10.13 -16.81 8.82
C ALA A 187 -8.81 -16.09 8.52
N ALA A 188 -8.30 -16.22 7.29
CA ALA A 188 -7.08 -15.54 6.85
C ALA A 188 -7.21 -14.02 6.81
N PHE A 189 -8.38 -13.51 6.40
CA PHE A 189 -8.66 -12.08 6.34
C PHE A 189 -8.74 -11.46 7.74
N ALA A 190 -9.42 -12.14 8.68
CA ALA A 190 -9.46 -11.74 10.08
C ALA A 190 -8.06 -11.72 10.70
N TYR A 191 -7.27 -12.76 10.45
CA TYR A 191 -5.86 -12.79 10.85
C TYR A 191 -5.07 -11.64 10.22
N ALA A 192 -5.18 -11.38 8.92
CA ALA A 192 -4.46 -10.31 8.23
C ALA A 192 -4.75 -8.92 8.79
N ARG A 193 -6.02 -8.64 9.11
CA ARG A 193 -6.45 -7.39 9.72
C ARG A 193 -5.86 -7.24 11.12
N LYS A 194 -5.96 -8.26 11.97
CA LYS A 194 -5.43 -8.25 13.34
C LYS A 194 -3.90 -8.20 13.36
N PHE A 195 -3.24 -9.00 12.54
CA PHE A 195 -1.79 -9.02 12.37
C PHE A 195 -1.23 -7.64 12.00
N THR A 196 -1.96 -6.90 11.16
CA THR A 196 -1.53 -5.57 10.72
C THR A 196 -1.85 -4.48 11.74
N HIS A 197 -3.06 -4.47 12.30
CA HIS A 197 -3.53 -3.40 13.17
C HIS A 197 -3.05 -3.55 14.62
N GLU A 198 -3.10 -4.77 15.15
CA GLU A 198 -2.94 -5.09 16.57
C GLU A 198 -2.07 -6.34 16.75
N PRO A 199 -0.82 -6.38 16.22
CA PRO A 199 0.03 -7.58 16.31
C PRO A 199 0.30 -8.01 17.76
N HIS A 200 0.27 -7.08 18.71
CA HIS A 200 0.43 -7.33 20.15
C HIS A 200 -0.77 -8.03 20.81
N LYS A 201 -1.90 -8.17 20.10
CA LYS A 201 -3.10 -8.90 20.58
C LYS A 201 -3.24 -10.28 19.94
N LEU A 202 -2.33 -10.68 19.05
CA LEU A 202 -2.35 -12.02 18.48
C LEU A 202 -2.17 -13.07 19.59
N SER A 203 -2.90 -14.17 19.49
CA SER A 203 -2.84 -15.29 20.42
C SER A 203 -2.81 -16.63 19.68
N ASP A 204 -2.52 -17.72 20.41
CA ASP A 204 -2.56 -19.08 19.87
C ASP A 204 -3.91 -19.42 19.22
N GLY A 205 -5.00 -18.86 19.75
CA GLY A 205 -6.34 -19.03 19.18
C GLY A 205 -6.49 -18.48 17.76
N ASP A 206 -5.74 -17.45 17.38
CA ASP A 206 -5.74 -16.96 15.99
C ASP A 206 -5.05 -17.97 15.07
N ILE A 207 -3.98 -18.61 15.53
CA ILE A 207 -3.26 -19.65 14.78
C ILE A 207 -4.11 -20.92 14.68
N ASP A 208 -4.76 -21.33 15.76
CA ASP A 208 -5.63 -22.50 15.78
C ASP A 208 -6.86 -22.32 14.88
N ALA A 209 -7.37 -21.08 14.75
CA ALA A 209 -8.42 -20.77 13.77
C ALA A 209 -7.95 -20.98 12.33
N LEU A 210 -6.71 -20.60 12.00
CA LEU A 210 -6.12 -20.83 10.67
C LEU A 210 -5.84 -22.32 10.42
N ARG A 211 -5.38 -23.06 11.43
CA ARG A 211 -5.03 -24.49 11.33
C ARG A 211 -6.21 -25.40 10.93
N LYS A 212 -7.44 -24.92 11.08
CA LYS A 212 -8.64 -25.61 10.56
C LYS A 212 -8.67 -25.66 9.04
N HIS A 213 -7.89 -24.81 8.36
CA HIS A 213 -7.96 -24.60 6.92
C HIS A 213 -6.59 -24.61 6.22
N TYR A 214 -5.52 -24.29 6.94
CA TYR A 214 -4.18 -24.12 6.39
C TYR A 214 -3.16 -24.97 7.16
N THR A 215 -2.15 -25.47 6.45
CA THR A 215 -0.98 -26.10 7.06
C THR A 215 -0.11 -25.06 7.78
N ASP A 216 0.72 -25.49 8.74
CA ASP A 216 1.67 -24.59 9.41
C ASP A 216 2.59 -23.87 8.42
N MET A 217 3.01 -24.55 7.34
CA MET A 217 3.82 -23.92 6.28
C MET A 217 3.06 -22.81 5.56
N GLN A 218 1.78 -23.01 5.23
CA GLN A 218 0.95 -21.97 4.62
C GLN A 218 0.70 -20.80 5.55
N ILE A 219 0.56 -21.05 6.87
CA ILE A 219 0.42 -19.99 7.87
C ILE A 219 1.71 -19.15 7.91
N LEU A 220 2.88 -19.78 7.97
CA LEU A 220 4.17 -19.08 7.92
C LEU A 220 4.36 -18.29 6.61
N GLU A 221 4.03 -18.90 5.46
CA GLU A 221 4.03 -18.25 4.16
C GLU A 221 3.15 -16.98 4.15
N MET A 222 1.94 -17.08 4.71
CA MET A 222 1.01 -15.97 4.86
C MET A 222 1.59 -14.85 5.73
N SER A 223 2.06 -15.19 6.93
CA SER A 223 2.61 -14.22 7.88
C SER A 223 3.82 -13.48 7.32
N LEU A 224 4.74 -14.19 6.65
CA LEU A 224 5.91 -13.58 6.02
C LEU A 224 5.53 -12.68 4.84
N SER A 225 4.57 -13.11 4.01
CA SER A 225 4.04 -12.28 2.94
C SER A 225 3.43 -10.98 3.49
N MET A 226 2.65 -11.05 4.56
CA MET A 226 2.00 -9.88 5.17
C MET A 226 2.98 -8.98 5.93
N ALA A 227 4.03 -9.53 6.54
CA ALA A 227 5.11 -8.75 7.13
C ALA A 227 5.85 -7.93 6.06
N PHE A 228 6.14 -8.54 4.91
CA PHE A 228 6.72 -7.85 3.78
C PHE A 228 5.78 -6.76 3.23
N ASN A 229 4.49 -7.05 3.09
CA ASN A 229 3.47 -6.08 2.69
C ASN A 229 3.43 -4.85 3.62
N ASN A 230 3.54 -5.08 4.93
CA ASN A 230 3.63 -4.04 5.94
C ASN A 230 4.86 -3.14 5.76
N ALA A 231 6.02 -3.72 5.44
CA ALA A 231 7.22 -2.96 5.12
C ALA A 231 7.05 -2.15 3.83
N ILE A 232 6.47 -2.76 2.78
CA ILE A 232 6.19 -2.08 1.52
C ILE A 232 5.24 -0.91 1.71
N ASN A 233 4.15 -1.07 2.47
CA ASN A 233 3.23 0.03 2.76
C ASN A 233 3.93 1.24 3.39
N ARG A 234 4.77 1.00 4.41
CA ARG A 234 5.49 2.05 5.14
C ARG A 234 6.44 2.81 4.23
N TRP A 235 7.21 2.09 3.41
CA TRP A 235 8.15 2.71 2.50
C TRP A 235 7.41 3.49 1.39
N LYS A 236 6.44 2.86 0.70
CA LYS A 236 5.74 3.47 -0.44
C LYS A 236 4.93 4.68 -0.05
N GLU A 237 4.10 4.51 0.98
CA GLU A 237 3.26 5.59 1.46
C GLU A 237 4.08 6.64 2.18
N GLY A 238 5.13 6.26 2.92
CA GLY A 238 5.99 7.17 3.69
C GLY A 238 6.83 8.10 2.82
N VAL A 239 7.47 7.59 1.76
CA VAL A 239 8.22 8.45 0.81
C VAL A 239 7.32 9.11 -0.25
N GLY A 240 6.03 8.77 -0.24
CA GLY A 240 5.03 9.35 -1.10
C GLY A 240 5.21 9.02 -2.58
N VAL A 241 5.41 7.74 -2.89
CA VAL A 241 5.49 7.25 -4.27
C VAL A 241 4.16 7.52 -5.00
N PRO A 242 4.16 8.21 -6.17
CA PRO A 242 2.97 8.35 -6.99
C PRO A 242 2.65 7.06 -7.74
N GLN A 243 1.38 6.91 -8.10
CA GLN A 243 0.94 5.83 -8.98
C GLN A 243 1.37 6.10 -10.42
N ASN A 244 1.71 5.05 -11.17
CA ASN A 244 1.94 5.21 -12.60
C ASN A 244 0.64 5.57 -13.34
N ALA A 245 0.75 6.34 -14.42
CA ALA A 245 -0.39 6.78 -15.23
C ALA A 245 -1.24 5.59 -15.75
N GLY A 246 -0.59 4.49 -16.14
CA GLY A 246 -1.22 3.25 -16.60
C GLY A 246 -1.70 2.32 -15.49
N GLY A 247 -1.85 2.79 -14.25
CA GLY A 247 -2.25 1.97 -13.11
C GLY A 247 -1.10 1.16 -12.51
N GLY A 248 -1.44 0.19 -11.66
CA GLY A 248 -0.45 -0.55 -10.89
C GLY A 248 -0.11 -1.93 -11.44
N GLY A 249 1.18 -2.28 -11.40
CA GLY A 249 1.66 -3.64 -11.66
C GLY A 249 2.36 -3.84 -12.99
N ARG A 250 3.03 -5.00 -13.05
CA ARG A 250 3.65 -5.53 -14.26
C ARG A 250 2.53 -6.09 -15.16
N PRO A 251 2.63 -5.97 -16.50
CA PRO A 251 1.78 -6.73 -17.40
C PRO A 251 1.83 -8.24 -17.08
N PRO A 252 0.77 -9.00 -17.43
CA PRO A 252 0.76 -10.45 -17.27
C PRO A 252 2.01 -11.09 -17.89
N GLU A 253 2.47 -12.18 -17.29
CA GLU A 253 3.55 -12.99 -17.85
C GLU A 253 3.08 -13.57 -19.19
N GLY A 254 3.81 -13.27 -20.28
CA GLY A 254 3.43 -13.64 -21.65
C GLY A 254 2.60 -12.61 -22.42
N ALA A 255 2.20 -11.47 -21.82
CA ALA A 255 1.68 -10.35 -22.60
C ALA A 255 2.81 -9.76 -23.48
N PRO A 256 2.55 -9.31 -24.72
CA PRO A 256 3.59 -8.75 -25.58
C PRO A 256 4.32 -7.62 -24.86
N VAL A 257 5.59 -7.84 -24.53
CA VAL A 257 6.46 -6.83 -23.93
C VAL A 257 7.36 -6.26 -25.01
N GLU A 258 6.79 -5.56 -25.98
CA GLU A 258 7.54 -4.69 -26.89
C GLU A 258 6.59 -3.76 -27.65
N GLY A 259 7.00 -2.49 -27.85
CA GLY A 259 6.29 -1.51 -28.69
C GLY A 259 4.91 -0.95 -28.28
N ALA A 260 4.01 -1.70 -27.65
CA ALA A 260 2.62 -1.22 -27.49
C ALA A 260 2.42 -0.24 -26.31
N PRO A 261 1.69 0.89 -26.49
CA PRO A 261 1.22 1.72 -25.38
C PRO A 261 0.31 0.91 -24.47
N ARG A 262 0.56 0.90 -23.16
CA ARG A 262 -0.40 0.30 -22.21
C ARG A 262 -1.64 1.19 -22.16
N PRO A 263 -2.87 0.64 -22.22
CA PRO A 263 -4.06 1.44 -22.05
C PRO A 263 -4.02 2.14 -20.68
N VAL A 264 -4.48 3.39 -20.64
CA VAL A 264 -4.58 4.16 -19.41
C VAL A 264 -5.63 3.50 -18.54
N GLN A 265 -5.18 2.75 -17.53
CA GLN A 265 -6.06 2.11 -16.57
C GLN A 265 -6.62 3.18 -15.62
N THR A 266 -7.94 3.33 -15.53
CA THR A 266 -8.62 4.18 -14.55
C THR A 266 -9.08 3.37 -13.34
N TYR A 267 -9.03 3.94 -12.14
CA TYR A 267 -9.67 3.36 -10.96
C TYR A 267 -11.13 3.77 -10.81
N LEU A 268 -11.62 4.71 -11.63
CA LEU A 268 -12.99 5.23 -11.58
C LEU A 268 -13.99 4.30 -12.28
N THR A 269 -13.80 2.98 -12.19
CA THR A 269 -14.77 2.00 -12.69
C THR A 269 -16.09 2.14 -11.92
N PRO A 270 -17.25 1.84 -12.54
CA PRO A 270 -18.53 1.86 -11.84
C PRO A 270 -18.48 1.02 -10.55
N THR A 271 -19.05 1.55 -9.47
CA THR A 271 -19.19 0.82 -8.21
C THR A 271 -20.57 0.16 -8.17
N PRO A 272 -20.68 -1.14 -7.82
CA PRO A 272 -21.97 -1.77 -7.63
C PRO A 272 -22.80 -1.01 -6.59
N GLU A 273 -24.10 -0.85 -6.83
CA GLU A 273 -25.00 -0.03 -6.00
C GLU A 273 -24.92 -0.42 -4.53
N GLU A 274 -24.91 -1.73 -4.25
CA GLU A 274 -24.81 -2.33 -2.92
C GLU A 274 -23.57 -1.90 -2.11
N PHE A 275 -22.49 -1.44 -2.74
CA PHE A 275 -21.25 -0.99 -2.08
C PHE A 275 -21.04 0.52 -2.10
N THR A 276 -21.95 1.30 -2.70
CA THR A 276 -21.75 2.73 -2.93
C THR A 276 -21.66 3.51 -1.61
N SER A 277 -22.46 3.14 -0.62
CA SER A 277 -22.54 3.81 0.69
C SER A 277 -22.08 2.93 1.85
N VAL A 278 -21.53 1.75 1.57
CA VAL A 278 -21.04 0.85 2.62
C VAL A 278 -19.73 1.38 3.17
N LEU A 279 -19.69 1.57 4.49
CA LEU A 279 -18.49 1.94 5.20
C LEU A 279 -17.54 0.74 5.30
N SER A 280 -16.25 1.01 5.17
CA SER A 280 -15.21 0.01 5.39
C SER A 280 -15.30 -0.57 6.79
N LYS A 281 -15.18 -1.90 6.87
CA LYS A 281 -15.00 -2.62 8.13
C LYS A 281 -13.52 -2.91 8.41
N ILE A 282 -12.65 -2.64 7.44
CA ILE A 282 -11.24 -3.02 7.48
C ILE A 282 -10.36 -1.86 7.93
N ALA A 283 -10.59 -0.67 7.38
CA ALA A 283 -9.77 0.48 7.70
C ALA A 283 -10.08 1.02 9.10
N PRO A 284 -9.04 1.27 9.93
CA PRO A 284 -9.19 2.00 11.17
C PRO A 284 -9.51 3.48 10.87
N TYR A 285 -10.57 3.99 11.48
CA TYR A 285 -10.91 5.41 11.47
C TYR A 285 -11.44 5.86 12.84
N GLN A 286 -11.36 7.17 13.11
CA GLN A 286 -11.90 7.73 14.35
C GLN A 286 -13.40 8.05 14.21
N LEU A 287 -14.14 7.99 15.31
CA LEU A 287 -15.49 8.54 15.40
C LEU A 287 -15.40 9.96 15.94
N ASP A 288 -16.17 10.87 15.37
CA ASP A 288 -16.30 12.23 15.89
C ASP A 288 -16.97 12.21 17.27
N GLU A 289 -16.32 12.79 18.27
CA GLU A 289 -16.76 12.70 19.68
C GLU A 289 -18.13 13.34 19.92
N LYS A 290 -18.53 14.33 19.10
CA LYS A 290 -19.79 15.06 19.28
C LYS A 290 -20.95 14.37 18.58
N THR A 291 -20.72 13.85 17.39
CA THR A 291 -21.76 13.32 16.50
C THR A 291 -21.80 11.81 16.45
N GLY A 292 -20.74 11.13 16.93
CA GLY A 292 -20.56 9.68 16.83
C GLY A 292 -20.34 9.18 15.39
N LYS A 293 -20.20 10.09 14.41
CA LYS A 293 -20.08 9.72 13.00
C LYS A 293 -18.64 9.34 12.64
N PRO A 294 -18.45 8.37 11.71
CA PRO A 294 -17.15 8.08 11.13
C PRO A 294 -16.47 9.32 10.54
N THR A 295 -15.18 9.49 10.84
CA THR A 295 -14.32 10.52 10.26
C THR A 295 -13.36 9.90 9.27
N THR A 296 -12.77 10.72 8.40
CA THR A 296 -11.69 10.29 7.50
C THR A 296 -10.31 10.34 8.16
N LEU A 297 -10.24 10.59 9.47
CA LEU A 297 -8.99 10.64 10.21
C LEU A 297 -8.52 9.22 10.56
N SER A 298 -7.25 8.94 10.29
CA SER A 298 -6.61 7.70 10.72
C SER A 298 -6.59 7.63 12.25
N VAL A 299 -6.71 6.41 12.79
CA VAL A 299 -6.53 6.19 14.22
C VAL A 299 -5.07 6.47 14.59
N TYR A 300 -4.85 7.40 15.51
CA TYR A 300 -3.58 7.58 16.20
C TYR A 300 -3.88 7.76 17.69
N ASN A 301 -3.38 6.84 18.52
CA ASN A 301 -3.45 6.98 19.98
C ASN A 301 -2.03 7.17 20.52
N ARG A 302 -1.31 8.17 19.97
CA ARG A 302 -0.02 8.57 20.52
C ARG A 302 -0.31 9.48 21.71
N PRO A 303 0.16 9.16 22.93
CA PRO A 303 0.13 10.11 24.02
C PRO A 303 0.78 11.42 23.57
N LYS A 304 0.38 12.54 24.20
CA LYS A 304 1.11 13.80 24.01
C LYS A 304 2.59 13.54 24.27
N LEU A 305 3.44 14.07 23.41
CA LEU A 305 4.88 14.01 23.64
C LEU A 305 5.18 14.69 24.98
N GLU A 306 6.06 14.07 25.77
CA GLU A 306 6.56 14.68 27.01
C GLU A 306 7.18 16.04 26.69
N SER A 307 7.05 17.00 27.61
CA SER A 307 7.68 18.29 27.41
C SER A 307 9.20 18.13 27.42
N ARG A 308 9.91 19.01 26.71
CA ARG A 308 11.39 18.99 26.70
C ARG A 308 11.96 19.10 28.12
N GLU A 309 11.34 19.90 28.97
CA GLU A 309 11.71 20.08 30.38
C GLU A 309 11.59 18.77 31.17
N ASP A 310 10.47 18.05 31.01
CA ASP A 310 10.27 16.75 31.68
C ASP A 310 11.32 15.72 31.26
N VAL A 311 11.65 15.68 29.96
CA VAL A 311 12.69 14.80 29.41
C VAL A 311 14.06 15.17 29.97
N GLU A 312 14.42 16.45 30.00
CA GLU A 312 15.72 16.91 30.53
C GLU A 312 15.88 16.61 32.03
N LYS A 313 14.80 16.77 32.81
CA LYS A 313 14.76 16.40 34.24
C LYS A 313 14.95 14.90 34.44
N ALA A 314 14.24 14.06 33.68
CA ALA A 314 14.41 12.62 33.74
C ALA A 314 15.84 12.19 33.36
N LEU A 315 16.43 12.83 32.35
CA LEU A 315 17.80 12.57 31.92
C LEU A 315 18.83 12.96 32.99
N ALA A 316 18.62 14.08 33.70
CA ALA A 316 19.49 14.51 34.79
C ALA A 316 19.47 13.51 35.96
N ILE A 317 18.30 12.97 36.31
CA ILE A 317 18.15 11.92 37.33
C ILE A 317 18.85 10.63 36.89
N ALA A 318 18.75 10.25 35.62
CA ALA A 318 19.38 9.04 35.10
C ALA A 318 20.92 9.14 35.12
N LYS A 319 21.49 10.35 34.94
CA LYS A 319 22.95 10.59 34.96
C LYS A 319 23.59 10.46 36.35
N THR A 320 22.80 10.54 37.42
CA THR A 320 23.30 10.44 38.81
C THR A 320 23.12 9.04 39.40
N ARG A 321 22.61 8.08 38.62
CA ARG A 321 22.49 6.65 38.95
C ARG A 321 23.62 5.87 38.30
#